data_AF-A0A965PQS7-F1
#
_entry.id   AF-A0A965PQS7-F1
#
_cell.length_a   1.000
_cell.length_b   1.000
_cell.length_c   1.000
_cell.angle_alpha   90.00
_cell.angle_beta   90.00
_cell.angle_gamma   90.00
#
_symmetry.space_group_name_H-M   'P 1'
#
loop_
_entity.id
_entity.type
_entity.pdbx_description
1 polymer ?
#
loop_
_entity_poly.entity_id
_entity_poly.type
_entity_poly.pdbx_seq_one_letter_code
_entity_poly.pdbx_strand_id
1 'polypeptide(L)'
;MFMKHLREFATVRDHEILDAIEQFGNQTAAAKELGINRRSLERALQRLKIRAARRGLSPEHDMVHTVPEGFVVRGVSTYYNKDGQAAGQWVKSTQDKQHAREIQEAFLEAFKDDIVRVAPTNPGTQQPDSRLLNCFVYGDPHIGQRSWHEEVGYDHDLELAEQLFTKAHDDLVERSPSATTALILNLGDYFHADDGRNVTLRSSHHLDVDGRY
;
A
#
# COMPACT_ATOMS: atom_id res chain seq x y z
N MET A 1 27.11 25.74 -12.94
CA MET A 1 25.70 25.55 -12.54
C MET A 1 25.47 24.07 -12.26
N PHE A 2 26.04 23.56 -11.16
CA PHE A 2 26.08 22.13 -10.86
C PHE A 2 24.71 21.68 -10.33
N MET A 3 24.22 20.51 -10.76
CA MET A 3 23.15 19.75 -10.10
C MET A 3 21.71 20.31 -10.09
N LYS A 4 21.37 21.34 -10.87
CA LYS A 4 19.97 21.85 -10.93
C LYS A 4 18.92 20.79 -11.26
N HIS A 5 19.27 19.81 -12.10
CA HIS A 5 18.39 18.70 -12.48
C HIS A 5 18.03 17.77 -11.31
N LEU A 6 18.75 17.80 -10.19
CA LEU A 6 18.46 16.99 -9.01
C LEU A 6 17.44 17.64 -8.06
N ARG A 7 17.13 18.93 -8.23
CA ARG A 7 16.25 19.69 -7.32
C ARG A 7 14.82 19.14 -7.26
N GLU A 8 14.31 18.60 -8.36
CA GLU A 8 12.97 17.98 -8.40
C GLU A 8 12.86 16.74 -7.49
N PHE A 9 14.00 16.09 -7.19
CA PHE A 9 14.05 14.90 -6.35
C PHE A 9 14.53 15.21 -4.94
N ALA A 10 14.78 16.48 -4.61
CA ALA A 10 15.38 16.89 -3.35
C ALA A 10 14.34 16.94 -2.22
N THR A 11 14.76 16.51 -1.03
CA THR A 11 14.04 16.86 0.21
C THR A 11 14.36 18.31 0.61
N VAL A 12 13.64 18.85 1.59
CA VAL A 12 13.94 20.17 2.18
C VAL A 12 15.41 20.29 2.58
N ARG A 13 15.97 19.26 3.24
CA ARG A 13 17.38 19.24 3.64
C ARG A 13 18.34 19.13 2.45
N ASP A 14 17.95 18.42 1.39
CA ASP A 14 18.77 18.32 0.18
C ASP A 14 18.83 19.68 -0.56
N HIS A 15 17.74 20.47 -0.53
CA HIS A 15 17.73 21.83 -1.07
C HIS A 15 18.73 22.74 -0.34
N GLU A 16 18.74 22.74 0.99
CA GLU A 16 19.71 23.51 1.78
C GLU A 16 21.17 23.16 1.41
N ILE A 17 21.45 21.87 1.18
CA ILE A 17 22.77 21.40 0.76
C ILE A 17 23.11 21.90 -0.65
N LEU A 18 22.18 21.81 -1.59
CA LEU A 18 22.38 22.28 -2.97
C LEU A 18 22.58 23.80 -3.02
N ASP A 19 21.80 24.56 -2.24
CA ASP A 19 21.89 26.02 -2.14
C ASP A 19 23.25 26.44 -1.56
N ALA A 20 23.71 25.77 -0.50
CA ALA A 20 25.04 26.03 0.05
C ALA A 20 26.16 25.72 -0.95
N ILE A 21 26.06 24.65 -1.73
CA ILE A 21 27.06 24.34 -2.77
C ILE A 21 27.03 25.41 -3.88
N GLU A 22 25.86 25.90 -4.27
CA GLU A 22 25.70 26.94 -5.28
C GLU A 22 26.27 28.29 -4.78
N GLN A 23 26.06 28.62 -3.50
CA GLN A 23 26.56 29.84 -2.87
C GLN A 23 28.08 29.84 -2.66
N PHE A 24 28.65 28.74 -2.13
CA PHE A 24 30.06 28.68 -1.74
C PHE A 24 30.96 28.00 -2.77
N GLY A 25 30.38 27.50 -3.88
CA GLY A 25 31.07 27.00 -5.07
C GLY A 25 31.73 25.62 -4.93
N ASN A 26 31.89 25.08 -3.73
CA ASN A 26 32.46 23.75 -3.51
C ASN A 26 31.87 23.07 -2.25
N GLN A 27 31.93 21.73 -2.23
CA GLN A 27 31.36 20.91 -1.16
C GLN A 27 32.04 21.12 0.20
N THR A 28 33.33 21.44 0.23
CA THR A 28 34.07 21.64 1.49
C THR A 28 33.64 22.92 2.20
N ALA A 29 33.49 24.02 1.46
CA ALA A 29 33.00 25.28 1.98
C ALA A 29 31.52 25.18 2.39
N ALA A 30 30.69 24.53 1.58
CA ALA A 30 29.29 24.27 1.90
C ALA A 30 29.12 23.43 3.18
N ALA A 31 29.93 22.37 3.36
CA ALA A 31 29.89 21.55 4.56
C ALA A 31 30.28 22.35 5.82
N LYS A 32 31.30 23.22 5.71
CA LYS A 32 31.73 24.10 6.80
C LYS A 32 30.63 25.07 7.22
N GLU A 33 29.98 25.72 6.25
CA GLU A 33 28.88 26.65 6.53
C GLU A 33 27.69 25.94 7.20
N LEU A 34 27.32 24.78 6.68
CA LEU A 34 26.20 23.99 7.21
C LEU A 34 26.51 23.29 8.55
N GLY A 35 27.74 23.44 9.07
CA GLY A 35 28.17 22.81 10.31
C GLY A 35 28.20 21.28 10.26
N ILE A 36 28.34 20.68 9.06
CA ILE A 36 28.33 19.22 8.87
C ILE A 36 29.68 18.71 8.39
N ASN A 37 29.94 17.42 8.65
CA ASN A 37 31.11 16.75 8.09
C ASN A 37 30.98 16.64 6.55
N ARG A 38 32.08 16.89 5.81
CA ARG A 38 32.17 16.74 4.35
C ARG A 38 31.63 15.39 3.86
N ARG A 39 31.94 14.30 4.57
CA ARG A 39 31.48 12.94 4.27
C ARG A 39 29.96 12.79 4.42
N SER A 40 29.35 13.52 5.36
CA SER A 40 27.89 13.53 5.53
C SER A 40 27.21 14.24 4.36
N LEU A 41 27.78 15.35 3.89
CA LEU A 41 27.33 16.06 2.68
C LEU A 41 27.46 15.16 1.44
N GLU A 42 28.61 14.53 1.22
CA GLU A 42 28.83 13.58 0.11
C GLU A 42 27.79 12.46 0.12
N ARG A 43 27.52 11.86 1.28
CA ARG A 43 26.50 10.82 1.43
C ARG A 43 25.09 11.34 1.13
N ALA A 44 24.78 12.60 1.47
CA ALA A 44 23.50 13.21 1.14
C ALA A 44 23.33 13.36 -0.37
N LEU A 45 24.33 13.90 -1.06
CA LEU A 45 24.33 14.00 -2.52
C LEU A 45 24.22 12.63 -3.19
N GLN A 46 24.91 11.62 -2.66
CA GLN A 46 24.80 10.25 -3.20
C GLN A 46 23.39 9.68 -3.06
N ARG A 47 22.73 9.89 -1.91
CA ARG A 47 21.33 9.48 -1.72
C ARG A 47 20.39 10.22 -2.67
N LEU A 48 20.63 11.51 -2.90
CA LEU A 48 19.85 12.31 -3.85
C LEU A 48 20.00 11.78 -5.28
N LYS A 49 21.23 11.50 -5.72
CA LYS A 49 21.49 10.87 -7.04
C LYS A 49 20.79 9.51 -7.17
N ILE A 50 20.83 8.68 -6.13
CA ILE A 50 20.12 7.39 -6.12
C ILE A 50 18.60 7.61 -6.27
N ARG A 51 18.04 8.61 -5.57
CA ARG A 51 16.60 8.94 -5.67
C ARG A 51 16.22 9.40 -7.08
N ALA A 52 17.01 10.29 -7.67
CA ALA A 52 16.84 10.72 -9.06
C ALA A 52 16.97 9.55 -10.05
N ALA A 53 17.93 8.66 -9.85
CA ALA A 53 18.13 7.49 -10.70
C ALA A 53 16.94 6.50 -10.65
N ARG A 54 16.32 6.29 -9.47
CA ARG A 54 15.07 5.51 -9.35
C ARG A 54 13.91 6.09 -10.15
N ARG A 55 13.98 7.39 -10.45
CA ARG A 55 13.00 8.11 -11.27
C ARG A 55 13.44 8.26 -12.73
N GLY A 56 14.57 7.70 -13.13
CA GLY A 56 15.06 7.70 -14.51
C GLY A 56 16.08 8.79 -14.83
N LEU A 57 16.59 9.51 -13.83
CA LEU A 57 17.57 10.58 -14.02
C LEU A 57 18.93 10.21 -13.42
N SER A 58 19.86 9.86 -14.29
CA SER A 58 21.28 9.63 -14.00
C SER A 58 22.10 9.89 -15.27
N PRO A 59 22.44 11.17 -15.56
CA PRO A 59 23.16 11.54 -16.79
C PRO A 59 24.52 10.83 -16.95
N GLU A 60 25.18 10.49 -15.85
CA GLU A 60 26.44 9.73 -15.83
C GLU A 60 26.30 8.31 -16.41
N HIS A 61 25.07 7.82 -16.58
CA HIS A 61 24.72 6.49 -17.08
C HIS A 61 23.74 6.57 -18.27
N ASP A 62 23.72 7.70 -18.99
CA ASP A 62 22.82 7.97 -20.13
C ASP A 62 21.31 7.90 -19.79
N MET A 63 20.94 8.00 -18.52
CA MET A 63 19.53 8.03 -18.09
C MET A 63 19.06 9.48 -17.97
N VAL A 64 18.32 9.97 -18.96
CA VAL A 64 17.82 11.36 -19.01
C VAL A 64 16.30 11.47 -19.09
N HIS A 65 15.61 10.34 -19.17
CA HIS A 65 14.16 10.27 -19.30
C HIS A 65 13.53 9.81 -17.99
N THR A 66 12.77 10.70 -17.36
CA THR A 66 12.10 10.43 -16.09
C THR A 66 10.77 9.69 -16.28
N VAL A 67 10.27 9.09 -15.20
CA VAL A 67 8.92 8.51 -15.13
C VAL A 67 7.96 9.44 -14.39
N PRO A 68 6.64 9.41 -14.70
CA PRO A 68 5.63 10.22 -14.03
C PRO A 68 5.52 9.94 -12.52
N GLU A 69 4.93 10.87 -11.78
CA GLU A 69 4.56 10.69 -10.37
C GLU A 69 3.74 9.41 -10.14
N GLY A 70 3.93 8.74 -9.00
CA GLY A 70 3.35 7.43 -8.71
C GLY A 70 4.03 6.23 -9.38
N PHE A 71 5.03 6.44 -10.25
CA PHE A 71 5.82 5.38 -10.88
C PHE A 71 7.30 5.42 -10.50
N VAL A 72 7.98 4.27 -10.57
CA VAL A 72 9.44 4.14 -10.48
C VAL A 72 9.98 3.38 -11.68
N VAL A 73 11.24 3.62 -12.03
CA VAL A 73 11.90 2.87 -13.09
C VAL A 73 12.12 1.43 -12.65
N ARG A 74 11.57 0.50 -13.43
CA ARG A 74 11.78 -0.95 -13.28
C ARG A 74 13.03 -1.40 -14.03
N GLY A 75 13.31 -0.81 -15.19
CA GLY A 75 14.49 -1.13 -15.99
C GLY A 75 14.70 -0.16 -17.15
N VAL A 76 15.96 0.02 -17.52
CA VAL A 76 16.38 0.84 -18.67
C VAL A 76 17.16 -0.03 -19.63
N SER A 77 16.84 0.06 -20.92
CA SER A 77 17.63 -0.56 -21.99
C SER A 77 18.04 0.52 -22.97
N THR A 78 19.35 0.78 -23.06
CA THR A 78 19.92 1.77 -23.96
C THR A 78 20.53 1.06 -25.17
N TYR A 79 20.13 1.47 -26.36
CA TYR A 79 20.74 1.07 -27.62
C TYR A 79 21.86 2.03 -27.97
N TYR A 80 23.09 1.52 -28.03
CA TYR A 80 24.27 2.26 -28.44
C TYR A 80 24.57 1.98 -29.92
N ASN A 81 24.84 3.04 -30.70
CA ASN A 81 25.23 2.92 -32.10
C ASN A 81 26.68 2.42 -32.25
N LYS A 82 27.15 2.30 -33.50
CA LYS A 82 28.51 1.85 -33.82
C LYS A 82 29.62 2.73 -33.24
N ASP A 83 29.30 3.99 -32.93
CA ASP A 83 30.21 4.98 -32.36
C ASP A 83 30.14 5.03 -30.82
N GLY A 84 29.37 4.12 -30.20
CA GLY A 84 29.19 4.04 -28.74
C GLY A 84 28.27 5.12 -28.17
N GLN A 85 27.52 5.84 -29.00
CA GLN A 85 26.58 6.88 -28.57
C GLN A 85 25.18 6.29 -28.38
N ALA A 86 24.47 6.74 -27.35
CA ALA A 86 23.08 6.35 -27.11
C ALA A 86 22.19 6.82 -28.29
N ALA A 87 21.62 5.86 -29.03
CA ALA A 87 20.77 6.09 -30.20
C ALA A 87 19.29 5.78 -29.94
N GLY A 88 18.98 5.06 -28.86
CA GLY A 88 17.61 4.84 -28.40
C GLY A 88 17.57 4.33 -26.95
N GLN A 89 16.47 4.57 -26.24
CA GLN A 89 16.34 4.11 -24.86
C GLN A 89 14.90 3.69 -24.56
N TRP A 90 14.74 2.51 -23.96
CA TRP A 90 13.48 2.02 -23.41
C TRP A 90 13.50 2.15 -21.90
N VAL A 91 12.63 3.01 -21.37
CA VAL A 91 12.42 3.19 -19.93
C VAL A 91 11.15 2.46 -19.51
N LYS A 92 11.29 1.34 -18.81
CA LYS A 92 10.16 0.56 -18.29
C LYS A 92 9.85 1.06 -16.89
N SER A 93 8.62 1.53 -16.66
CA SER A 93 8.14 1.93 -15.34
C SER A 93 7.32 0.82 -14.67
N THR A 94 7.19 0.93 -13.36
CA THR A 94 6.25 0.15 -12.53
C THR A 94 5.65 1.08 -11.50
N GLN A 95 4.45 0.77 -11.00
CA GLN A 95 3.84 1.54 -9.92
C GLN A 95 4.73 1.52 -8.67
N ASP A 96 4.88 2.67 -8.02
CA ASP A 96 5.58 2.78 -6.76
C ASP A 96 4.72 2.16 -5.65
N LYS A 97 5.15 1.00 -5.16
CA LYS A 97 4.45 0.29 -4.08
C LYS A 97 4.38 1.12 -2.79
N GLN A 98 5.31 2.06 -2.59
CA GLN A 98 5.28 2.95 -1.43
C GLN A 98 4.17 3.99 -1.57
N HIS A 99 4.02 4.59 -2.75
CA HIS A 99 2.94 5.54 -3.04
C HIS A 99 1.57 4.88 -2.97
N ALA A 100 1.45 3.63 -3.45
CA ALA A 100 0.22 2.85 -3.30
C ALA A 100 -0.17 2.65 -1.83
N ARG A 101 0.82 2.44 -0.96
CA ARG A 101 0.60 2.31 0.49
C ARG A 101 0.17 3.64 1.13
N GLU A 102 0.78 4.76 0.73
CA GLU A 102 0.39 6.10 1.21
C GLU A 102 -1.05 6.43 0.86
N ILE A 103 -1.49 6.08 -0.36
CA ILE A 103 -2.90 6.23 -0.78
C ILE A 103 -3.81 5.33 0.05
N GLN A 104 -3.41 4.08 0.30
CA GLN A 104 -4.18 3.17 1.17
C GLN A 104 -4.31 3.71 2.59
N GLU A 105 -3.23 4.22 3.17
CA GLU A 105 -3.23 4.80 4.51
C GLU A 105 -4.11 6.06 4.57
N ALA A 106 -4.03 6.94 3.57
CA ALA A 106 -4.90 8.11 3.48
C ALA A 106 -6.39 7.73 3.31
N PHE A 107 -6.70 6.71 2.50
CA PHE A 107 -8.05 6.18 2.36
C PHE A 107 -8.57 5.60 3.69
N LEU A 108 -7.77 4.78 4.37
CA LEU A 108 -8.11 4.22 5.68
C LEU A 108 -8.32 5.33 6.71
N GLU A 109 -7.50 6.37 6.71
CA GLU A 109 -7.65 7.50 7.63
C GLU A 109 -8.97 8.24 7.41
N ALA A 110 -9.32 8.52 6.16
CA ALA A 110 -10.61 9.13 5.83
C ALA A 110 -11.81 8.24 6.21
N PHE A 111 -11.67 6.92 6.05
CA PHE A 111 -12.75 5.98 6.31
C PHE A 111 -12.98 5.70 7.81
N LYS A 112 -11.98 5.92 8.67
CA LYS A 112 -12.08 5.67 10.12
C LYS A 112 -13.18 6.48 10.80
N ASP A 113 -13.48 7.66 10.28
CA ASP A 113 -14.47 8.57 10.86
C ASP A 113 -15.91 8.12 10.56
N ASP A 114 -16.12 7.34 9.50
CA ASP A 114 -17.43 6.81 9.10
C ASP A 114 -17.76 5.48 9.80
N ILE A 115 -16.79 4.85 10.47
CA ILE A 115 -17.01 3.60 11.21
C ILE A 115 -17.56 3.90 12.60
N VAL A 116 -18.80 3.45 12.86
CA VAL A 116 -19.41 3.49 14.20
C VAL A 116 -18.58 2.65 15.16
N ARG A 117 -17.88 3.31 16.08
CA ARG A 117 -17.10 2.62 17.12
C ARG A 117 -18.04 2.08 18.20
N VAL A 118 -18.01 0.77 18.37
CA VAL A 118 -18.70 0.12 19.49
C VAL A 118 -17.95 0.46 20.79
N ALA A 119 -18.67 0.77 21.85
CA ALA A 119 -18.06 1.03 23.16
C ALA A 119 -17.32 -0.23 23.66
N PRO A 120 -16.14 -0.09 24.29
CA PRO A 120 -15.47 -1.24 24.89
C PRO A 120 -16.40 -1.95 25.89
N THR A 121 -16.49 -3.27 25.76
CA THR A 121 -17.21 -4.08 26.76
C THR A 121 -16.34 -4.23 28.01
N ASN A 122 -16.98 -4.30 29.18
CA ASN A 122 -16.28 -4.53 30.43
C ASN A 122 -15.65 -5.93 30.38
N PRO A 123 -14.32 -6.11 30.54
CA PRO A 123 -13.62 -7.37 30.26
C PRO A 123 -13.95 -8.57 31.17
N GLY A 124 -15.07 -8.53 31.89
CA GLY A 124 -15.41 -9.52 32.92
C GLY A 124 -14.45 -9.48 34.10
N THR A 125 -14.70 -10.32 35.11
CA THR A 125 -13.85 -10.43 36.31
C THR A 125 -12.84 -11.57 36.24
N GLN A 126 -12.92 -12.42 35.21
CA GLN A 126 -12.05 -13.58 35.05
C GLN A 126 -10.74 -13.17 34.39
N GLN A 127 -9.62 -13.65 34.93
CA GLN A 127 -8.32 -13.49 34.31
C GLN A 127 -8.24 -14.43 33.10
N PRO A 128 -7.92 -13.93 31.89
CA PRO A 128 -7.83 -14.78 30.70
C PRO A 128 -6.64 -15.75 30.79
N ASP A 129 -6.85 -17.00 30.37
CA ASP A 129 -5.78 -18.02 30.36
C ASP A 129 -4.90 -17.89 29.11
N SER A 130 -3.61 -17.62 29.33
CA SER A 130 -2.60 -17.49 28.27
C SER A 130 -2.29 -18.79 27.52
N ARG A 131 -2.72 -19.94 28.03
CA ARG A 131 -2.53 -21.26 27.40
C ARG A 131 -3.67 -21.60 26.42
N LEU A 132 -4.74 -20.81 26.41
CA LEU A 132 -5.90 -21.02 25.53
C LEU A 132 -5.84 -20.07 24.33
N LEU A 133 -6.40 -20.54 23.21
CA LEU A 133 -6.61 -19.78 21.98
C LEU A 133 -8.04 -20.03 21.50
N ASN A 134 -8.87 -19.00 21.48
CA ASN A 134 -10.17 -19.08 20.83
C ASN A 134 -9.99 -18.91 19.33
N CYS A 135 -10.46 -19.87 18.53
CA CYS A 135 -10.35 -19.81 17.06
C CYS A 135 -11.74 -19.68 16.46
N PHE A 136 -12.06 -18.51 15.93
CA PHE A 136 -13.31 -18.20 15.25
C PHE A 136 -13.08 -18.33 13.75
N VAL A 137 -13.57 -19.44 13.18
CA VAL A 137 -13.35 -19.77 11.77
C VAL A 137 -14.54 -19.32 10.93
N TYR A 138 -14.27 -18.47 9.95
CA TYR A 138 -15.18 -18.16 8.86
C TYR A 138 -14.83 -19.05 7.67
N GLY A 139 -15.80 -19.87 7.22
CA GLY A 139 -15.66 -20.72 6.04
C GLY A 139 -15.87 -19.92 4.76
N ASP A 140 -17.09 -19.97 4.23
CA ASP A 140 -17.49 -19.24 3.02
C ASP A 140 -18.65 -18.28 3.34
N PRO A 141 -18.37 -17.10 3.92
CA PRO A 141 -19.41 -16.12 4.22
C PRO A 141 -20.20 -15.60 3.02
N HIS A 142 -19.58 -15.58 1.82
CA HIS A 142 -20.17 -15.04 0.60
C HIS A 142 -20.89 -13.70 0.81
N ILE A 143 -20.27 -12.77 1.54
CA ILE A 143 -20.83 -11.45 1.75
C ILE A 143 -21.08 -10.80 0.38
N GLY A 144 -22.29 -10.28 0.20
CA GLY A 144 -22.75 -9.70 -1.06
C GLY A 144 -23.50 -10.63 -1.99
N GLN A 145 -23.62 -11.92 -1.67
CA GLN A 145 -24.50 -12.84 -2.39
C GLN A 145 -25.96 -12.43 -2.22
N ARG A 146 -26.74 -12.60 -3.29
CA ARG A 146 -28.20 -12.54 -3.25
C ARG A 146 -28.77 -13.91 -3.63
N SER A 147 -29.71 -14.41 -2.83
CA SER A 147 -30.51 -15.58 -3.20
C SER A 147 -31.97 -15.38 -2.85
N TRP A 148 -32.84 -16.02 -3.63
CA TRP A 148 -34.28 -15.97 -3.45
C TRP A 148 -34.83 -17.36 -3.14
N HIS A 149 -35.65 -17.45 -2.08
CA HIS A 149 -36.10 -18.73 -1.55
C HIS A 149 -36.88 -19.58 -2.55
N GLU A 150 -37.60 -18.99 -3.51
CA GLU A 150 -38.36 -19.76 -4.51
C GLU A 150 -37.45 -20.48 -5.50
N GLU A 151 -36.25 -19.95 -5.75
CA GLU A 151 -35.31 -20.51 -6.71
C GLU A 151 -34.38 -21.56 -6.08
N VAL A 152 -33.88 -21.28 -4.87
CA VAL A 152 -32.83 -22.10 -4.25
C VAL A 152 -33.17 -22.62 -2.85
N GLY A 153 -34.36 -22.31 -2.34
CA GLY A 153 -34.85 -22.81 -1.05
C GLY A 153 -34.45 -21.99 0.17
N TYR A 154 -33.72 -20.88 0.00
CA TYR A 154 -33.39 -19.93 1.07
C TYR A 154 -33.17 -18.51 0.53
N ASP A 155 -33.49 -17.52 1.37
CA ASP A 155 -33.14 -16.12 1.11
C ASP A 155 -31.77 -15.79 1.68
N HIS A 156 -31.02 -14.98 0.94
CA HIS A 156 -29.75 -14.41 1.38
C HIS A 156 -29.57 -13.04 0.74
N ASP A 157 -29.12 -12.09 1.53
CA ASP A 157 -28.79 -10.73 1.14
C ASP A 157 -27.84 -10.14 2.20
N LEU A 158 -27.41 -8.88 2.03
CA LEU A 158 -26.47 -8.26 2.95
C LEU A 158 -27.02 -8.11 4.38
N GLU A 159 -28.31 -7.83 4.52
CA GLU A 159 -28.96 -7.66 5.82
C GLU A 159 -29.02 -9.00 6.57
N LEU A 160 -29.42 -10.07 5.88
CA LEU A 160 -29.45 -11.42 6.43
C LEU A 160 -28.05 -11.93 6.76
N ALA A 161 -27.05 -11.65 5.91
CA ALA A 161 -25.66 -12.01 6.16
C ALA A 161 -25.12 -11.31 7.43
N GLU A 162 -25.33 -9.99 7.55
CA GLU A 162 -24.92 -9.22 8.73
C GLU A 162 -25.55 -9.79 10.01
N GLN A 163 -26.86 -10.04 9.99
CA GLN A 163 -27.57 -10.58 11.14
C GLN A 163 -27.07 -11.99 11.50
N LEU A 164 -26.87 -12.85 10.51
CA LEU A 164 -26.42 -14.23 10.71
C LEU A 164 -25.03 -14.28 11.31
N PHE A 165 -24.06 -13.59 10.69
CA PHE A 165 -22.67 -13.66 11.12
C PHE A 165 -22.43 -12.94 12.45
N THR A 166 -23.14 -11.83 12.70
CA THR A 166 -23.08 -11.15 14.00
C THR A 166 -23.60 -12.06 15.11
N LYS A 167 -24.80 -12.63 14.96
CA LYS A 167 -25.39 -13.54 15.97
C LYS A 167 -24.57 -14.79 16.19
N ALA A 168 -24.04 -15.39 15.11
CA ALA A 168 -23.18 -16.55 15.20
C ALA A 168 -21.88 -16.23 15.94
N HIS A 169 -21.27 -15.07 15.67
CA HIS A 169 -20.05 -14.66 16.36
C HIS A 169 -20.32 -14.35 17.84
N ASP A 170 -21.43 -13.69 18.16
CA ASP A 170 -21.83 -13.44 19.55
C ASP A 170 -22.01 -14.74 20.34
N ASP A 171 -22.70 -15.75 19.76
CA ASP A 171 -22.89 -17.07 20.39
C ASP A 171 -21.54 -17.80 20.57
N LEU A 172 -20.63 -17.71 19.59
CA LEU A 172 -19.30 -18.29 19.70
C LEU A 172 -18.47 -17.62 20.80
N VAL A 173 -18.51 -16.29 20.91
CA VAL A 173 -17.82 -15.54 21.95
C VAL A 173 -18.38 -15.85 23.33
N GLU A 174 -19.71 -15.91 23.47
CA GLU A 174 -20.37 -16.22 24.75
C GLU A 174 -20.03 -17.62 25.27
N ARG A 175 -19.87 -18.59 24.37
CA ARG A 175 -19.51 -19.98 24.71
C ARG A 175 -18.02 -20.20 24.90
N SER A 176 -17.19 -19.26 24.46
CA SER A 176 -15.74 -19.41 24.49
C SER A 176 -15.20 -19.22 25.91
N PRO A 177 -14.19 -20.02 26.33
CA PRO A 177 -13.51 -19.77 27.59
C PRO A 177 -12.75 -18.43 27.53
N SER A 178 -12.49 -17.85 28.70
CA SER A 178 -11.65 -16.66 28.81
C SER A 178 -10.20 -16.99 28.42
N ALA A 179 -9.79 -16.55 27.24
CA ALA A 179 -8.47 -16.78 26.66
C ALA A 179 -7.76 -15.45 26.40
N THR A 180 -6.43 -15.43 26.55
CA THR A 180 -5.64 -14.22 26.28
C THR A 180 -5.61 -13.87 24.79
N THR A 181 -5.75 -14.88 23.93
CA THR A 181 -5.63 -14.73 22.48
C THR A 181 -6.88 -15.27 21.80
N ALA A 182 -7.36 -14.53 20.81
CA ALA A 182 -8.35 -15.01 19.84
C ALA A 182 -7.78 -14.89 18.43
N LEU A 183 -8.08 -15.87 17.59
CA LEU A 183 -7.78 -15.90 16.16
C LEU A 183 -9.09 -15.87 15.39
N ILE A 184 -9.29 -14.85 14.56
CA ILE A 184 -10.34 -14.83 13.55
C ILE A 184 -9.70 -15.33 12.25
N LEU A 185 -10.15 -16.48 11.75
CA LEU A 185 -9.56 -17.16 10.61
C LEU A 185 -10.58 -17.28 9.48
N ASN A 186 -10.33 -16.60 8.36
CA ASN A 186 -11.09 -16.79 7.14
C ASN A 186 -10.45 -17.91 6.29
N LEU A 187 -11.19 -18.97 5.99
CA LEU A 187 -10.73 -20.17 5.27
C LEU A 187 -11.33 -20.34 3.86
N GLY A 188 -12.18 -19.42 3.42
CA GLY A 188 -12.84 -19.49 2.11
C GLY A 188 -13.23 -18.14 1.54
N ASP A 189 -14.27 -18.17 0.71
CA ASP A 189 -14.77 -17.03 -0.04
C ASP A 189 -15.54 -16.09 0.89
N TYR A 190 -14.81 -15.10 1.42
CA TYR A 190 -15.38 -14.07 2.27
C TYR A 190 -16.38 -13.20 1.53
N PHE A 191 -16.03 -12.84 0.29
CA PHE A 191 -16.87 -12.05 -0.60
C PHE A 191 -17.45 -12.93 -1.70
N HIS A 192 -18.69 -12.67 -2.11
CA HIS A 192 -19.33 -13.41 -3.19
C HIS A 192 -18.75 -13.07 -4.57
N ALA A 193 -18.31 -11.82 -4.75
CA ALA A 193 -17.71 -11.33 -5.99
C ALA A 193 -16.37 -10.65 -5.72
N ASP A 194 -15.42 -10.87 -6.64
CA ASP A 194 -14.07 -10.25 -6.57
C ASP A 194 -14.07 -8.79 -7.05
N ASP A 195 -15.07 -8.40 -7.85
CA ASP A 195 -15.27 -7.04 -8.34
C ASP A 195 -16.74 -6.80 -8.74
N GLY A 196 -17.10 -5.54 -9.00
CA GLY A 196 -18.47 -5.14 -9.35
C GLY A 196 -18.93 -5.51 -10.77
N ARG A 197 -18.27 -6.47 -11.45
CA ARG A 197 -18.76 -7.00 -12.74
C ARG A 197 -19.77 -8.13 -12.56
N ASN A 198 -19.92 -8.65 -11.34
CA ASN A 198 -20.88 -9.70 -10.98
C ASN A 198 -20.73 -10.95 -11.85
N VAL A 199 -19.46 -11.30 -12.13
CA VAL A 199 -19.10 -12.51 -12.84
C VAL A 199 -17.83 -13.12 -12.24
N THR A 200 -17.69 -14.44 -12.31
CA THR A 200 -16.45 -15.10 -11.88
C THR A 200 -15.26 -14.64 -12.73
N LEU A 201 -14.12 -14.36 -12.10
CA LEU A 201 -12.94 -13.82 -12.81
C LEU A 201 -12.42 -14.74 -13.93
N ARG A 202 -12.51 -16.06 -13.74
CA ARG A 202 -11.90 -17.04 -14.64
C ARG A 202 -12.82 -17.52 -15.75
N SER A 203 -14.10 -17.74 -15.45
CA SER A 203 -15.06 -18.36 -16.37
C SER A 203 -16.22 -17.44 -16.77
N SER A 204 -16.30 -16.24 -16.17
CA SER A 204 -17.34 -15.25 -16.46
C SER A 204 -18.76 -15.77 -16.24
N HIS A 205 -18.95 -16.70 -15.30
CA HIS A 205 -20.29 -17.10 -14.88
C HIS A 205 -20.93 -15.96 -14.09
N HIS A 206 -22.18 -15.64 -14.39
CA HIS A 206 -22.94 -14.62 -13.68
C HIS A 206 -23.11 -15.00 -12.20
N LEU A 207 -23.01 -13.99 -11.35
CA LEU A 207 -23.18 -14.07 -9.91
C LEU A 207 -24.35 -13.17 -9.52
N ASP A 208 -25.25 -13.70 -8.69
CA ASP A 208 -26.36 -12.93 -8.14
C ASP A 208 -25.87 -12.20 -6.89
N VAL A 209 -25.79 -10.87 -6.99
CA VAL A 209 -25.27 -10.01 -5.92
C VAL A 209 -26.36 -9.07 -5.41
N ASP A 210 -26.22 -8.64 -4.16
CA ASP A 210 -27.17 -7.73 -3.54
C ASP A 210 -26.85 -6.26 -3.83
N GLY A 211 -27.69 -5.61 -4.65
CA GLY A 211 -27.59 -4.19 -4.95
C GLY A 211 -26.39 -3.82 -5.83
N ARG A 212 -25.48 -2.98 -5.29
CA ARG A 212 -24.25 -2.51 -5.96
C ARG A 212 -22.98 -3.10 -5.36
N TYR A 213 -23.14 -4.18 -4.61
CA TYR A 213 -22.03 -4.97 -4.12
C TYR A 213 -21.09 -5.35 -5.29
#